data_AF-A0AAV8YGY5-F1
#
_entry.id   AF-A0AAV8YGY5-F1
#
_cell.length_a   1.000
_cell.length_b   1.000
_cell.length_c   1.000
_cell.angle_alpha   90.00
_cell.angle_beta   90.00
_cell.angle_gamma   90.00
#
_symmetry.space_group_name_H-M   'P 1'
#
loop_
_entity.id
_entity.type
_entity.pdbx_description
1 polymer ?
#
loop_
_entity_poly.entity_id
_entity_poly.type
_entity_poly.pdbx_seq_one_letter_code
_entity_poly.pdbx_strand_id
1 'polypeptide(L)'
;NEGNNNVHCKFCSEDIATKKFLRHLIRKHKNEDENILEFPKNSKKRRQALSLLRNDTNFNLFIQGIVRPKEQRFKNFVKDDEYIPCAYCKVLIVRHYLKRHVKSYTVLAAKEIQIRGKINHVSHSHTYGLCD
;
A
#
# COMPACT_ATOMS: atom_id res chain seq x y z
N ASN A 1 23.21 -4.50 -7.52
CA ASN A 1 22.97 -3.09 -7.12
C ASN A 1 21.72 -3.00 -6.28
N GLU A 2 21.84 -3.27 -4.98
CA GLU A 2 20.78 -3.03 -3.99
C GLU A 2 20.79 -1.54 -3.64
N GLY A 3 19.95 -0.73 -4.30
CA GLY A 3 19.72 0.65 -3.85
C GLY A 3 19.23 0.61 -2.41
N ASN A 4 19.87 1.38 -1.51
CA ASN A 4 19.51 1.54 -0.10
C ASN A 4 18.15 2.25 0.01
N ASN A 5 17.09 1.51 -0.32
CA ASN A 5 15.71 1.95 -0.24
C ASN A 5 15.32 1.95 1.24
N ASN A 6 15.38 3.10 1.90
CA ASN A 6 14.90 3.27 3.27
C ASN A 6 13.43 3.73 3.28
N VAL A 7 12.72 3.37 4.34
CA VAL A 7 11.35 3.78 4.64
C VAL A 7 11.41 4.58 5.93
N HIS A 8 10.86 5.78 5.90
CA HIS A 8 10.68 6.56 7.11
C HIS A 8 9.54 5.97 7.94
N CYS A 9 9.79 5.61 9.19
CA CYS A 9 8.74 5.10 10.06
C CYS A 9 7.90 6.27 10.60
N LYS A 10 6.59 6.27 10.38
CA LYS A 10 5.72 7.35 10.89
C LYS A 10 5.54 7.33 12.41
N PHE A 11 5.90 6.23 13.07
CA PHE A 11 5.65 6.03 14.49
C PHE A 11 6.83 6.45 15.38
N CYS A 12 8.06 6.22 14.93
CA CYS A 12 9.27 6.60 15.66
C CYS A 12 10.20 7.52 14.87
N SER A 13 9.81 7.94 13.66
CA SER A 13 10.60 8.80 12.78
C SER A 13 11.97 8.22 12.38
N GLU A 14 12.21 6.93 12.60
CA GLU A 14 13.45 6.25 12.19
C GLU A 14 13.42 5.89 10.70
N ASP A 15 14.55 6.05 10.02
CA ASP A 15 14.75 5.56 8.66
C ASP A 15 15.19 4.10 8.67
N ILE A 16 14.34 3.22 8.15
CA ILE A 16 14.53 1.77 8.20
C ILE A 16 14.68 1.22 6.80
N ALA A 17 15.69 0.39 6.57
CA ALA A 17 15.84 -0.34 5.31
C ALA A 17 14.53 -1.07 4.95
N THR A 18 14.05 -0.91 3.71
CA THR A 18 12.76 -1.46 3.23
C THR A 18 12.62 -2.94 3.56
N LYS A 19 13.70 -3.72 3.41
CA LYS A 19 13.75 -5.17 3.70
C LYS A 19 13.56 -5.50 5.19
N LYS A 20 13.90 -4.57 6.09
CA LYS A 20 13.78 -4.70 7.55
C LYS A 20 12.50 -4.05 8.11
N PHE A 21 11.77 -3.26 7.32
CA PHE A 21 10.63 -2.46 7.81
C PHE A 21 9.53 -3.29 8.47
N LEU A 22 9.12 -4.42 7.90
CA LEU A 22 8.10 -5.27 8.54
C LEU A 22 8.56 -5.82 9.91
N ARG A 23 9.85 -6.18 10.01
CA ARG A 23 10.44 -6.66 11.27
C ARG A 23 10.51 -5.55 12.31
N HIS A 24 10.81 -4.33 11.86
CA HIS A 24 10.79 -3.14 12.71
C HIS A 24 9.39 -2.90 13.29
N LEU A 25 8.34 -2.92 12.44
CA LEU A 25 6.95 -2.78 12.90
C LEU A 25 6.59 -3.85 13.94
N ILE A 26 6.91 -5.12 13.69
CA ILE A 26 6.63 -6.22 14.63
C ILE A 26 7.32 -6.03 15.99
N ARG A 27 8.52 -5.43 16.01
CA ARG A 27 9.34 -5.33 17.23
C ARG A 27 9.06 -4.08 18.04
N LYS A 28 8.87 -2.94 17.37
CA LYS A 28 8.73 -1.63 18.02
C LYS A 28 7.28 -1.13 18.07
N HIS A 29 6.46 -1.56 17.11
CA HIS A 29 5.15 -0.97 16.82
C HIS A 29 4.06 -2.06 16.70
N LYS A 30 4.17 -3.13 17.48
CA LYS A 30 3.23 -4.26 17.45
C LYS A 30 1.80 -3.84 17.83
N ASN A 31 1.70 -2.87 18.73
CA ASN A 31 0.45 -2.38 19.30
C ASN A 31 -0.03 -1.08 18.66
N GLU A 32 0.72 -0.57 17.69
CA GLU A 32 0.36 0.66 16.99
C GLU A 32 -0.43 0.27 15.75
N ASP A 33 -1.64 0.81 15.71
CA ASP A 33 -2.77 0.28 14.96
C ASP A 33 -2.55 0.37 13.44
N GLU A 34 -1.99 -0.69 12.87
CA GLU A 34 -2.17 -1.05 11.48
C GLU A 34 -2.38 -2.56 11.38
N ASN A 35 -3.60 -2.93 10.97
CA ASN A 35 -4.08 -4.29 10.71
C ASN A 35 -3.21 -5.14 9.74
N ILE A 36 -2.03 -4.66 9.34
CA ILE A 36 -0.99 -5.39 8.61
C ILE A 36 -0.66 -6.72 9.29
N LEU A 37 -0.56 -6.75 10.62
CA LEU A 37 -0.13 -7.96 11.34
C LEU A 37 -1.23 -9.03 11.42
N GLU A 38 -2.50 -8.63 11.31
CA GLU A 38 -3.67 -9.51 11.29
C GLU A 38 -3.74 -10.35 10.01
N PHE A 39 -3.24 -9.81 8.88
CA PHE A 39 -3.21 -10.57 7.64
C PHE A 39 -2.20 -11.74 7.73
N PRO A 40 -2.53 -12.92 7.17
CA PRO A 40 -1.64 -14.06 7.17
C PRO A 40 -0.25 -13.72 6.59
N LYS A 41 0.78 -14.37 7.14
CA LYS A 41 2.17 -14.23 6.65
C LYS A 41 2.22 -14.46 5.13
N ASN A 42 2.97 -13.63 4.42
CA ASN A 42 3.15 -13.68 2.96
C ASN A 42 1.88 -13.46 2.10
N SER A 43 0.71 -13.23 2.70
CA SER A 43 -0.51 -12.95 1.95
C SER A 43 -0.38 -11.71 1.07
N LYS A 44 -1.12 -11.69 -0.05
CA LYS A 44 -1.18 -10.53 -0.95
C LYS A 44 -1.66 -9.29 -0.19
N LYS A 45 -2.67 -9.45 0.67
CA LYS A 45 -3.22 -8.38 1.51
C LYS A 45 -2.18 -7.77 2.45
N ARG A 46 -1.38 -8.60 3.14
CA ARG A 46 -0.29 -8.12 4.00
C ARG A 46 0.75 -7.30 3.23
N ARG A 47 1.11 -7.75 2.03
CA ARG A 47 2.05 -7.03 1.15
C ARG A 47 1.48 -5.70 0.66
N GLN A 48 0.20 -5.67 0.29
CA GLN A 48 -0.50 -4.44 -0.11
C GLN A 48 -0.57 -3.44 1.05
N ALA A 49 -1.01 -3.88 2.24
CA ALA A 49 -1.10 -3.03 3.43
C ALA A 49 0.27 -2.43 3.80
N LEU A 50 1.33 -3.25 3.80
CA LEU A 50 2.70 -2.77 4.03
C LEU A 50 3.16 -1.77 2.96
N SER A 51 2.73 -1.92 1.70
CA SER A 51 3.06 -0.94 0.66
C SER A 51 2.30 0.37 0.84
N LEU A 52 1.05 0.33 1.29
CA LEU A 52 0.26 1.52 1.56
C LEU A 52 0.86 2.33 2.72
N LEU A 53 1.27 1.65 3.81
CA LEU A 53 1.99 2.30 4.91
C LEU A 53 3.24 3.04 4.43
N ARG A 54 4.05 2.40 3.59
CA ARG A 54 5.26 3.04 3.02
C ARG A 54 4.93 4.24 2.13
N ASN A 55 3.84 4.16 1.38
CA ASN A 55 3.42 5.27 0.55
C ASN A 55 2.92 6.43 1.41
N ASP A 56 2.19 6.14 2.48
CA ASP A 56 1.70 7.13 3.45
C ASP A 56 2.84 7.86 4.14
N THR A 57 3.87 7.14 4.58
CA THR A 57 5.06 7.74 5.19
C THR A 57 5.79 8.66 4.22
N ASN A 58 5.93 8.26 2.95
CA ASN A 58 6.58 9.07 1.94
C ASN A 58 5.71 10.28 1.53
N PHE A 59 4.39 10.14 1.53
CA PHE A 59 3.47 11.23 1.28
C PHE A 59 3.57 12.29 2.39
N ASN A 60 3.64 11.89 3.65
CA ASN A 60 3.80 12.85 4.76
C ASN A 60 5.11 13.64 4.63
N LEU A 61 6.21 12.99 4.27
CA LEU A 61 7.47 13.67 3.96
C LEU A 61 7.34 14.64 2.78
N PHE A 62 6.63 14.24 1.72
CA PHE A 62 6.39 15.10 0.56
C PHE A 62 5.61 16.38 0.93
N ILE A 63 4.59 16.27 1.79
CA ILE A 63 3.85 17.44 2.29
C ILE A 63 4.76 18.37 3.11
N GLN A 64 5.79 17.84 3.75
CA GLN A 64 6.84 18.61 4.45
C GLN A 64 7.93 19.16 3.51
N GLY A 65 7.78 19.00 2.19
CA GLY A 65 8.76 19.44 1.20
C GLY A 65 9.91 18.46 0.96
N ILE A 66 9.91 17.29 1.60
CA ILE A 66 10.96 16.27 1.46
C ILE A 66 10.53 15.21 0.44
N VAL A 67 11.11 15.27 -0.75
CA VAL A 67 10.80 14.32 -1.83
C VAL A 67 11.71 13.09 -1.70
N ARG A 68 11.11 11.93 -1.38
CA ARG A 68 11.77 10.62 -1.41
C ARG A 68 11.09 9.69 -2.42
N PRO A 69 11.45 9.80 -3.71
CA PRO A 69 10.89 8.92 -4.72
C PRO A 69 11.29 7.48 -4.40
N LYS A 70 10.34 6.56 -4.55
CA LYS A 70 10.70 5.16 -4.70
C LYS A 70 11.51 5.07 -5.99
N GLU A 71 12.76 4.60 -5.94
CA GLU A 71 13.64 4.48 -7.12
C GLU A 71 12.85 3.88 -8.28
N GLN A 72 12.42 4.76 -9.18
CA GLN A 72 11.68 4.37 -10.34
C GLN A 72 12.74 4.04 -11.37
N ARG A 73 12.82 2.76 -11.76
CA ARG A 73 13.66 2.23 -12.84
C ARG A 73 13.23 2.76 -14.22
N PHE A 74 12.87 4.03 -14.33
CA PHE A 74 12.53 4.65 -15.59
C PHE A 74 13.81 5.28 -16.12
N LYS A 75 14.37 4.66 -17.17
CA LYS A 75 15.58 5.10 -17.87
C LYS A 75 15.45 6.48 -18.54
N ASN A 76 14.26 7.08 -18.51
CA ASN A 76 13.89 8.27 -19.26
C ASN A 76 13.46 9.40 -18.32
N PHE A 77 14.25 9.67 -17.27
CA PHE A 77 14.00 10.81 -16.41
C PHE A 77 14.28 12.09 -17.20
N VAL A 78 13.26 12.91 -17.41
CA VAL A 78 13.42 14.24 -18.00
C VAL A 78 13.70 15.23 -16.87
N LYS A 79 14.56 16.21 -17.12
CA LYS A 79 15.03 17.17 -16.10
C LYS A 79 13.91 17.94 -15.38
N ASP A 80 12.73 18.03 -15.99
CA ASP A 80 11.55 18.74 -15.49
C ASP A 80 10.45 17.81 -14.97
N ASP A 81 10.75 16.53 -14.73
CA ASP A 81 9.76 15.56 -14.24
C ASP A 81 9.35 15.85 -12.79
N GLU A 82 8.15 16.42 -12.64
CA GLU A 82 7.51 16.67 -11.34
C GLU A 82 6.96 15.37 -10.73
N TYR A 83 7.29 15.11 -9.45
CA TYR A 83 6.66 14.06 -8.66
C TYR A 83 5.35 14.54 -8.06
N ILE A 84 4.30 13.76 -8.28
CA ILE A 84 2.98 14.01 -7.71
C ILE A 84 2.46 12.76 -6.97
N PRO A 85 1.72 12.94 -5.87
CA PRO A 85 1.14 11.81 -5.14
C PRO A 85 -0.11 11.28 -5.86
N CYS A 86 -0.23 9.95 -5.93
CA CYS A 86 -1.47 9.32 -6.37
C CYS A 86 -2.57 9.48 -5.33
N ALA A 87 -3.73 10.02 -5.72
CA ALA A 87 -4.88 10.21 -4.82
C ALA A 87 -5.41 8.91 -4.18
N TYR A 88 -5.19 7.75 -4.81
CA TYR A 88 -5.75 6.47 -4.35
C TYR A 88 -4.79 5.65 -3.47
N CYS A 89 -3.49 5.73 -3.71
CA CYS A 89 -2.51 4.90 -3.01
C CYS A 89 -1.35 5.69 -2.41
N LYS A 90 -1.37 7.03 -2.53
CA LYS A 90 -0.38 7.98 -1.99
C LYS A 90 1.06 7.76 -2.48
N VAL A 91 1.28 6.90 -3.47
CA VAL A 91 2.62 6.72 -4.05
C VAL A 91 3.04 8.01 -4.78
N LEU A 92 4.28 8.45 -4.56
CA LEU A 92 4.88 9.51 -5.37
C LEU A 92 5.24 8.93 -6.74
N ILE A 93 4.72 9.54 -7.80
CA ILE A 93 4.92 9.11 -9.17
C ILE A 93 5.17 10.32 -10.06
N VAL A 94 6.01 10.16 -11.07
CA VAL A 94 6.22 11.21 -12.07
C VAL A 94 4.91 11.52 -12.80
N ARG A 95 4.62 12.82 -13.00
CA ARG A 95 3.37 13.34 -13.56
C ARG A 95 2.90 12.62 -14.82
N HIS A 96 3.79 12.40 -15.79
CA HIS A 96 3.44 11.76 -17.05
C HIS A 96 3.07 10.26 -16.91
N TYR A 97 3.43 9.61 -15.79
CA TYR A 97 3.02 8.23 -15.48
C TYR A 97 1.75 8.11 -14.62
N LEU A 98 1.26 9.21 -14.03
CA LEU A 98 0.10 9.16 -13.12
C LEU A 98 -1.15 8.58 -13.79
N LYS A 99 -1.46 9.00 -15.03
CA LYS A 99 -2.65 8.52 -15.76
C LYS A 99 -2.67 6.99 -15.91
N ARG A 100 -1.52 6.41 -16.29
CA ARG A 100 -1.37 4.95 -16.45
C ARG A 100 -1.47 4.23 -15.11
N HIS A 101 -0.90 4.81 -14.06
CA HIS A 101 -0.97 4.25 -12.70
C HIS A 101 -2.39 4.24 -12.14
N VAL A 102 -3.11 5.36 -12.25
CA VAL A 102 -4.49 5.46 -11.76
C VAL A 102 -5.39 4.45 -12.46
N LYS A 103 -5.27 4.32 -13.79
CA LYS A 103 -6.06 3.34 -14.56
C LYS A 103 -5.84 1.90 -14.09
N SER A 104 -4.61 1.51 -13.76
CA SER A 104 -4.36 0.15 -13.27
C SER A 104 -4.87 -0.04 -11.83
N TYR A 105 -4.75 1.00 -10.99
CA TYR A 105 -5.22 0.95 -9.62
C TYR A 105 -6.76 0.90 -9.52
N THR A 106 -7.49 1.68 -10.33
CA THR A 106 -8.96 1.67 -10.36
C THR A 106 -9.50 0.34 -10.87
N VAL A 107 -8.86 -0.28 -11.86
CA VAL A 107 -9.21 -1.64 -12.33
C VAL A 107 -9.00 -2.68 -11.22
N LEU A 108 -7.94 -2.56 -10.41
CA LEU A 108 -7.70 -3.44 -9.27
C LEU A 108 -8.71 -3.20 -8.14
N ALA A 109 -9.01 -1.93 -7.83
CA ALA A 109 -10.00 -1.57 -6.81
C ALA A 109 -11.41 -2.06 -7.19
N ALA A 110 -11.81 -1.91 -8.46
CA ALA A 110 -13.09 -2.42 -8.96
C ALA A 110 -13.21 -3.95 -8.85
N LYS A 111 -12.12 -4.69 -9.07
CA LYS A 111 -12.09 -6.16 -8.88
C LYS A 111 -12.23 -6.56 -7.41
N GLU A 112 -11.63 -5.82 -6.48
CA GLU A 112 -11.82 -6.10 -5.05
C GLU A 112 -13.25 -5.81 -4.57
N ILE A 113 -13.92 -4.79 -5.14
CA ILE A 113 -15.34 -4.50 -4.89
C ILE A 113 -16.24 -5.63 -5.43
N GLN A 114 -15.97 -6.15 -6.65
CA GLN A 114 -16.71 -7.29 -7.20
C GLN A 114 -16.53 -8.58 -6.38
N ILE A 115 -15.33 -8.83 -5.83
CA ILE A 115 -15.11 -9.96 -4.93
C ILE A 115 -15.95 -9.78 -3.66
N ARG A 116 -15.95 -8.59 -3.03
CA ARG A 116 -16.78 -8.25 -1.87
C ARG A 116 -18.29 -8.41 -2.13
N GLY A 117 -18.76 -7.99 -3.31
CA GLY A 117 -20.16 -8.17 -3.73
C GLY A 117 -20.58 -9.64 -3.86
N LYS A 118 -19.66 -10.54 -4.25
CA LYS A 118 -19.94 -11.98 -4.33
C LYS A 118 -19.94 -12.68 -2.96
N ILE A 119 -19.10 -12.26 -2.02
CA ILE A 119 -19.11 -12.81 -0.64
C ILE A 119 -20.40 -12.41 0.10
N ASN A 120 -20.92 -11.21 -0.16
CA ASN A 120 -22.16 -10.73 0.46
C ASN A 120 -23.45 -11.36 -0.11
N HIS A 121 -23.38 -12.07 -1.25
CA HIS A 121 -24.53 -12.80 -1.81
C HIS A 121 -24.61 -14.26 -1.31
N VAL A 122 -23.69 -14.71 -0.46
CA VAL A 122 -23.75 -16.04 0.16
C VAL A 122 -24.05 -15.87 1.64
N SER A 123 -25.25 -15.38 1.96
CA SER A 123 -25.83 -15.41 3.31
C SER A 123 -27.34 -15.19 3.16
N HIS A 124 -28.10 -16.28 3.05
CA HIS A 124 -29.47 -16.49 3.57
C HIS A 124 -30.07 -17.74 2.92
N SER A 125 -29.75 -18.90 3.46
CA SER A 125 -30.57 -20.12 3.35
C SER A 125 -30.31 -21.01 4.57
N HIS A 126 -30.73 -20.52 5.74
CA HIS A 126 -31.17 -21.33 6.89
C HIS A 126 -32.67 -21.01 6.98
N THR A 127 -33.64 -21.91 7.12
CA THR A 127 -33.79 -23.25 7.72
C THR A 127 -35.16 -23.77 7.16
N TYR A 128 -35.56 -25.04 7.19
CA TYR A 128 -35.91 -25.86 8.36
C TYR A 128 -36.06 -27.32 7.93
N GLY A 129 -35.73 -28.25 8.83
CA GLY A 129 -36.05 -29.66 8.70
C GLY A 129 -37.48 -29.99 9.17
N LEU A 130 -37.89 -31.20 8.78
CA LEU A 130 -38.96 -32.08 9.30
C LEU A 130 -40.41 -31.59 9.23
N CYS A 131 -41.22 -32.31 8.44
CA CYS A 131 -42.55 -32.84 8.79
C CYS A 131 -42.75 -34.17 8.03
N ASP A 132 -43.50 -35.07 8.67
CA ASP A 132 -43.60 -36.54 8.55
C ASP A 132 -43.92 -37.18 7.18
#